data_AF-A0A2W4LC23-F1
#
_entry.id   AF-A0A2W4LC23-F1
#
_cell.length_a   1.000
_cell.length_b   1.000
_cell.length_c   1.000
_cell.angle_alpha   90.00
_cell.angle_beta   90.00
_cell.angle_gamma   90.00
#
_symmetry.space_group_name_H-M   'P 1'
#
loop_
_entity.id
_entity.type
_entity.pdbx_description
1 polymer ?
#
loop_
_entity_poly.entity_id
_entity_poly.type
_entity_poly.pdbx_seq_one_letter_code
_entity_poly.pdbx_strand_id
1 'polypeptide(L)'
;MSTASQDGTTTVGHPADVHDVIRVQGARENNLRDIDVEIPKRRLTVFTGVSGSGKSSLVFSTIAAESQRLINETYSAFVQGFMPSLARPDVDVLDGLTTAIIVDQERLGADTRSTVGTVTDANAMLRILFSKLGEPHVGSPAAYSFNVPSVSASGAIKIERGNKTIAEKATFNRLGGMCPRCEGKGSVTDFDLTALYDENKSLNEGAITVPGYSMDGWYGRIYRGCGFFDPDKPIKKFTKKQLHDLLYKEPTKIKVDGVNLTYAGLIPQIQKSFLNKDREAMQPHIRA
;
A
#
# COMPACT_ATOMS: atom_id res chain seq x y z
N MET A 1 12.08 -44.17 64.36
CA MET A 1 12.13 -44.84 63.05
C MET A 1 10.94 -44.33 62.24
N SER A 2 11.19 -43.40 61.31
CA SER A 2 10.19 -42.95 60.34
C SER A 2 10.81 -43.15 58.97
N THR A 3 10.46 -44.26 58.33
CA THR A 3 10.85 -44.62 56.97
C THR A 3 10.01 -43.77 56.02
N ALA A 4 10.54 -42.64 55.58
CA ALA A 4 10.02 -41.94 54.42
C ALA A 4 10.42 -42.73 53.17
N SER A 5 9.44 -43.36 52.53
CA SER A 5 9.57 -43.96 51.21
C SER A 5 9.89 -42.86 50.20
N GLN A 6 11.06 -42.99 49.54
CA GLN A 6 11.35 -42.26 48.31
C GLN A 6 10.45 -42.85 47.21
N ASP A 7 9.35 -42.17 46.92
CA ASP A 7 8.60 -42.43 45.70
C ASP A 7 9.47 -41.98 44.51
N GLY A 8 10.15 -42.96 43.91
CA GLY A 8 10.85 -42.79 42.64
C GLY A 8 9.82 -42.53 41.55
N THR A 9 9.54 -41.25 41.28
CA THR A 9 8.86 -40.85 40.05
C THR A 9 9.75 -41.19 38.86
N THR A 10 9.51 -42.34 38.25
CA THR A 10 9.96 -42.61 36.88
C THR A 10 9.38 -41.53 35.97
N THR A 11 10.20 -40.55 35.61
CA THR A 11 9.87 -39.58 34.57
C THR A 11 9.71 -40.35 33.27
N VAL A 12 8.47 -40.61 32.87
CA VAL A 12 8.17 -41.06 31.52
C VAL A 12 8.65 -39.93 30.60
N GLY A 13 9.75 -40.16 29.87
CA GLY A 13 10.34 -39.18 28.98
C GLY A 13 9.29 -38.62 28.02
N HIS A 14 9.34 -37.32 27.75
CA HIS A 14 8.37 -36.73 26.82
C HIS A 14 8.63 -37.33 25.43
N PRO A 15 7.60 -37.61 24.61
CA PRO A 15 7.80 -38.17 23.28
C PRO A 15 8.75 -37.36 22.39
N ALA A 16 8.91 -36.06 22.66
CA ALA A 16 9.87 -35.21 21.95
C ALA A 16 11.34 -35.55 22.23
N ASP A 17 11.65 -36.17 23.38
CA ASP A 17 13.03 -36.43 23.84
C ASP A 17 13.69 -37.61 23.11
N VAL A 18 12.93 -38.32 22.25
CA VAL A 18 13.47 -39.31 21.32
C VAL A 18 14.06 -38.69 20.04
N HIS A 19 13.87 -37.37 19.85
CA HIS A 19 14.38 -36.65 18.70
C HIS A 19 15.68 -35.93 19.00
N ASP A 20 16.46 -35.70 17.94
CA ASP A 20 17.69 -34.92 18.02
C ASP A 20 17.44 -33.49 18.53
N VAL A 21 18.50 -32.84 18.96
CA VAL A 21 18.51 -31.45 19.39
C VAL A 21 19.02 -30.53 18.28
N ILE A 22 18.78 -29.23 18.41
CA ILE A 22 19.57 -28.20 17.74
C ILE A 22 20.70 -27.84 18.70
N ARG A 23 21.94 -28.05 18.27
CA ARG A 23 23.12 -27.81 19.10
C ARG A 23 23.83 -26.56 18.59
N VAL A 24 23.99 -25.59 19.48
CA VAL A 24 24.75 -24.35 19.28
C VAL A 24 25.99 -24.45 20.16
N GLN A 25 27.19 -24.28 19.62
CA GLN A 25 28.43 -24.21 20.39
C GLN A 25 29.25 -22.99 20.00
N GLY A 26 29.76 -22.28 21.00
CA GLY A 26 30.61 -21.11 20.84
C GLY A 26 29.93 -19.95 20.12
N ALA A 27 28.64 -19.68 20.37
CA ALA A 27 27.97 -18.55 19.72
C ALA A 27 28.47 -17.21 20.28
N ARG A 28 28.93 -16.34 19.38
CA ARG A 28 29.54 -15.03 19.67
C ARG A 28 28.93 -13.87 18.87
N GLU A 29 27.87 -14.14 18.13
CA GLU A 29 27.15 -13.14 17.35
C GLU A 29 26.70 -11.93 18.21
N ASN A 30 27.02 -10.72 17.76
CA ASN A 30 26.78 -9.46 18.49
C ASN A 30 27.39 -9.43 19.91
N ASN A 31 26.57 -9.58 20.94
CA ASN A 31 26.98 -9.48 22.34
C ASN A 31 26.96 -10.83 23.08
N LEU A 32 26.77 -11.94 22.34
CA LEU A 32 26.92 -13.28 22.88
C LEU A 32 28.38 -13.52 23.30
N ARG A 33 28.57 -14.28 24.38
CA ARG A 33 29.88 -14.55 24.98
C ARG A 33 30.12 -16.04 25.05
N ASP A 34 30.42 -16.62 23.88
CA ASP A 34 30.78 -18.04 23.74
C ASP A 34 29.70 -18.97 24.32
N ILE A 35 28.47 -18.81 23.81
CA ILE A 35 27.30 -19.50 24.35
C ILE A 35 27.15 -20.88 23.73
N ASP A 36 27.10 -21.89 24.59
CA ASP A 36 26.72 -23.27 24.26
C ASP A 36 25.28 -23.54 24.71
N VAL A 37 24.44 -24.07 23.82
CA VAL A 37 23.08 -24.48 24.17
C VAL A 37 22.58 -25.64 23.29
N GLU A 38 21.84 -26.56 23.90
CA GLU A 38 21.08 -27.59 23.20
C GLU A 38 19.58 -27.30 23.32
N ILE A 39 18.90 -27.25 22.17
CA ILE A 39 17.48 -26.94 22.07
C ILE A 39 16.75 -28.20 21.60
N PRO A 40 15.81 -28.76 22.40
CA PRO A 40 15.10 -29.96 22.01
C PRO A 40 14.14 -29.68 20.84
N LYS A 41 14.23 -30.51 19.80
CA LYS A 41 13.26 -30.44 18.68
C LYS A 41 11.88 -30.88 19.14
N ARG A 42 10.86 -30.43 18.43
CA ARG A 42 9.44 -30.78 18.68
C ARG A 42 8.97 -30.41 20.10
N ARG A 43 9.60 -29.41 20.71
CA ARG A 43 9.15 -28.76 21.94
C ARG A 43 8.96 -27.28 21.71
N LEU A 44 8.01 -26.69 22.44
CA LEU A 44 7.92 -25.24 22.56
C LEU A 44 9.05 -24.77 23.47
N THR A 45 10.09 -24.18 22.87
CA THR A 45 11.21 -23.61 23.61
C THR A 45 11.03 -22.11 23.74
N VAL A 46 11.11 -21.58 24.96
CA VAL A 46 10.94 -20.15 25.25
C VAL A 46 12.27 -19.59 25.75
N PHE A 47 12.82 -18.61 25.03
CA PHE A 47 13.99 -17.85 25.44
C PHE A 47 13.55 -16.63 26.27
N THR A 48 13.96 -16.59 27.54
CA THR A 48 13.59 -15.51 28.47
C THR A 48 14.83 -14.81 29.02
N GLY A 49 14.65 -13.57 29.51
CA GLY A 49 15.76 -12.75 30.02
C GLY A 49 15.55 -11.26 29.77
N VAL A 50 16.33 -10.42 30.46
CA VAL A 50 16.25 -8.95 30.38
C VAL A 50 16.54 -8.40 28.97
N SER A 51 16.10 -7.18 28.68
CA SER A 51 16.44 -6.52 27.39
C SER A 51 17.95 -6.46 27.19
N GLY A 52 18.42 -6.71 25.97
CA GLY A 52 19.86 -6.73 25.66
C GLY A 52 20.61 -7.99 26.10
N SER A 53 19.97 -9.00 26.70
CA SER A 53 20.65 -10.22 27.16
C SER A 53 21.16 -11.17 26.06
N GLY A 54 21.02 -10.81 24.78
CA GLY A 54 21.47 -11.63 23.65
C GLY A 54 20.45 -12.66 23.12
N LYS A 55 19.21 -12.70 23.63
CA LYS A 55 18.16 -13.63 23.15
C LYS A 55 17.95 -13.54 21.64
N SER A 56 17.75 -12.33 21.13
CA SER A 56 17.52 -12.09 19.72
C SER A 56 18.75 -12.41 18.87
N SER A 57 19.95 -12.15 19.40
CA SER A 57 21.21 -12.51 18.75
C SER A 57 21.31 -14.02 18.58
N LEU A 58 21.03 -14.79 19.63
CA LEU A 58 21.06 -16.25 19.57
C LEU A 58 19.99 -16.83 18.63
N VAL A 59 18.74 -16.38 18.75
CA VAL A 59 17.61 -16.97 18.01
C VAL A 59 17.57 -16.49 16.56
N PHE A 60 17.63 -15.19 16.32
CA PHE A 60 17.45 -14.62 14.97
C PHE A 60 18.78 -14.45 14.24
N SER A 61 19.78 -13.86 14.89
CA SER A 61 21.06 -13.55 14.23
C SER A 61 21.99 -14.75 14.10
N THR A 62 21.85 -15.79 14.92
CA THR A 62 22.65 -17.02 14.83
C THR A 62 21.84 -18.19 14.23
N ILE A 63 20.84 -18.69 14.96
CA ILE A 63 20.12 -19.92 14.55
C ILE A 63 19.33 -19.72 13.26
N ALA A 64 18.47 -18.70 13.22
CA ALA A 64 17.62 -18.47 12.04
C ALA A 64 18.41 -17.97 10.83
N ALA A 65 19.42 -17.11 11.05
CA ALA A 65 20.31 -16.64 10.00
C ALA A 65 21.06 -17.79 9.30
N GLU A 66 21.65 -18.72 10.07
CA GLU A 66 22.34 -19.87 9.47
C GLU A 66 21.36 -20.80 8.74
N SER A 67 20.19 -21.06 9.33
CA SER A 67 19.17 -21.87 8.68
C SER A 67 18.74 -21.27 7.33
N GLN A 68 18.50 -19.96 7.28
CA GLN A 68 18.16 -19.25 6.04
C GLN A 68 19.31 -19.30 5.03
N ARG A 69 20.57 -19.14 5.49
CA ARG A 69 21.76 -19.22 4.63
C ARG A 69 21.88 -20.60 3.98
N LEU A 70 21.73 -21.68 4.76
CA LEU A 70 21.77 -23.05 4.25
C LEU A 70 20.66 -23.34 3.24
N ILE A 71 19.44 -22.82 3.46
CA ILE A 71 18.36 -22.91 2.47
C ILE A 71 18.73 -22.16 1.19
N ASN A 72 19.30 -20.96 1.31
CA ASN A 72 19.69 -20.15 0.16
C ASN A 72 20.72 -20.89 -0.72
N GLU A 73 21.62 -21.67 -0.11
CA GLU A 73 22.60 -22.51 -0.82
C GLU A 73 21.97 -23.65 -1.63
N THR A 74 20.73 -24.05 -1.34
CA THR A 74 20.02 -25.08 -2.11
C THR A 74 19.42 -24.56 -3.43
N TYR A 75 19.33 -23.24 -3.62
CA TYR A 75 18.88 -22.65 -4.88
C TYR A 75 19.97 -22.71 -5.96
N SER A 76 19.57 -22.56 -7.22
CA SER A 76 20.52 -22.53 -8.34
C SER A 76 21.45 -21.30 -8.25
N ALA A 77 22.67 -21.42 -8.77
CA ALA A 77 23.64 -20.32 -8.82
C ALA A 77 23.07 -19.05 -9.49
N PHE A 78 22.18 -19.22 -10.47
CA PHE A 78 21.48 -18.10 -11.10
C PHE A 78 20.61 -17.32 -10.10
N VAL A 79 19.80 -18.03 -9.29
CA VAL A 79 18.93 -17.41 -8.29
C VAL A 79 19.76 -16.81 -7.16
N GLN A 80 20.80 -17.50 -6.70
CA GLN A 80 21.70 -17.02 -5.65
C GLN A 80 22.30 -15.64 -5.97
N GLY A 81 22.59 -15.34 -7.24
CA GLY A 81 23.09 -14.03 -7.66
C GLY A 81 22.14 -12.84 -7.41
N PHE A 82 20.85 -13.11 -7.17
CA PHE A 82 19.83 -12.10 -6.85
C PHE A 82 19.39 -12.14 -5.38
N MET A 83 19.86 -13.11 -4.60
CA MET A 83 19.47 -13.26 -3.20
C MET A 83 20.35 -12.39 -2.30
N PRO A 84 19.85 -11.94 -1.13
CA PRO A 84 20.68 -11.27 -0.15
C PRO A 84 21.83 -12.19 0.29
N SER A 85 23.06 -11.68 0.24
CA SER A 85 24.21 -12.37 0.83
C SER A 85 24.11 -12.30 2.35
N LEU A 86 23.64 -13.37 2.98
CA LEU A 86 23.63 -13.48 4.44
C LEU A 86 25.05 -13.82 4.90
N ALA A 87 25.60 -13.00 5.79
CA ALA A 87 26.87 -13.30 6.44
C ALA A 87 26.71 -14.58 7.26
N ARG A 88 27.76 -15.39 7.31
CA ARG A 88 27.81 -16.53 8.22
C ARG A 88 27.91 -16.00 9.66
N PRO A 89 27.03 -16.43 10.59
CA PRO A 89 27.10 -15.98 11.97
C PRO A 89 28.36 -16.49 12.67
N ASP A 90 28.83 -15.77 13.68
CA ASP A 90 29.98 -16.18 14.50
C ASP A 90 29.57 -17.25 15.53
N VAL A 91 29.80 -18.51 15.17
CA VAL A 91 29.51 -19.72 15.95
C VAL A 91 30.48 -20.83 15.54
N ASP A 92 30.95 -21.63 16.49
CA ASP A 92 31.90 -22.73 16.20
C ASP A 92 31.20 -23.93 15.57
N VAL A 93 30.11 -24.39 16.20
CA VAL A 93 29.31 -25.51 15.71
C VAL A 93 27.84 -25.16 15.80
N LEU A 94 27.13 -25.37 14.69
CA LEU A 94 25.68 -25.26 14.65
C LEU A 94 25.13 -26.48 13.92
N ASP A 95 24.55 -27.42 14.67
CA ASP A 95 24.12 -28.73 14.18
C ASP A 95 22.64 -29.00 14.49
N GLY A 96 22.04 -29.89 13.72
CA GLY A 96 20.65 -30.27 13.86
C GLY A 96 19.67 -29.18 13.40
N LEU A 97 20.11 -28.18 12.64
CA LEU A 97 19.24 -27.13 12.13
C LEU A 97 18.12 -27.70 11.24
N THR A 98 16.93 -27.12 11.40
CA THR A 98 15.81 -27.28 10.47
C THR A 98 15.52 -25.96 9.81
N THR A 99 14.74 -25.96 8.72
CA THR A 99 14.26 -24.73 8.08
C THR A 99 13.59 -23.82 9.11
N ALA A 100 14.15 -22.63 9.30
CA ALA A 100 13.61 -21.62 10.17
C ALA A 100 12.59 -20.78 9.39
N ILE A 101 11.41 -20.58 9.99
CA ILE A 101 10.42 -19.60 9.53
C ILE A 101 10.38 -18.53 10.61
N ILE A 102 10.81 -17.33 10.27
CA ILE A 102 10.84 -16.20 11.19
C ILE A 102 9.46 -15.54 11.18
N VAL A 103 8.87 -15.38 12.36
CA VAL A 103 7.65 -14.61 12.57
C VAL A 103 7.98 -13.52 13.58
N ASP A 104 8.13 -12.29 13.10
CA ASP A 104 8.50 -11.13 13.91
C ASP A 104 7.41 -10.06 13.91
N GLN A 105 7.75 -8.86 14.36
CA GLN A 105 6.86 -7.70 14.39
C GLN A 105 7.17 -6.68 13.28
N GLU A 106 8.00 -7.05 12.30
CA GLU A 106 8.29 -6.14 11.19
C GLU A 106 7.00 -5.82 10.43
N ARG A 107 6.83 -4.55 10.11
CA ARG A 107 5.62 -4.11 9.40
C ARG A 107 5.65 -4.68 7.99
N LEU A 108 4.58 -5.37 7.64
CA LEU A 108 4.30 -5.69 6.25
C LEU A 108 4.32 -4.41 5.40
N GLY A 109 4.83 -4.51 4.17
CA GLY A 109 5.03 -3.38 3.28
C GLY A 109 3.80 -2.46 3.17
N ALA A 110 4.04 -1.15 3.30
CA ALA A 110 3.01 -0.13 3.39
C ALA A 110 2.45 0.31 2.02
N ASP A 111 2.07 -0.63 1.16
CA ASP A 111 1.32 -0.28 -0.04
C ASP A 111 -0.16 -0.07 0.32
N THR A 112 -0.71 1.08 -0.07
CA THR A 112 -2.14 1.41 0.07
C THR A 112 -3.10 0.38 -0.55
N ARG A 113 -2.62 -0.44 -1.48
CA ARG A 113 -3.34 -1.54 -2.14
C ARG A 113 -3.11 -2.90 -1.46
N SER A 114 -2.30 -2.95 -0.42
CA SER A 114 -2.11 -4.12 0.42
C SER A 114 -3.14 -4.11 1.55
N THR A 115 -4.00 -5.12 1.58
CA THR A 115 -5.04 -5.30 2.60
C THR A 115 -4.85 -6.66 3.26
N VAL A 116 -5.57 -6.90 4.37
CA VAL A 116 -5.60 -8.24 5.00
C VAL A 116 -5.97 -9.33 3.99
N GLY A 117 -6.90 -9.04 3.08
CA GLY A 117 -7.32 -9.99 2.06
C GLY A 117 -6.24 -10.31 1.02
N THR A 118 -5.32 -9.38 0.72
CA THR A 118 -4.20 -9.65 -0.20
C THR A 118 -3.05 -10.37 0.49
N VAL A 119 -2.75 -10.02 1.75
CA VAL A 119 -1.66 -10.66 2.51
C VAL A 119 -1.97 -12.12 2.84
N THR A 120 -3.24 -12.44 3.08
CA THR A 120 -3.68 -13.79 3.44
C THR A 120 -4.09 -14.65 2.24
N ASP A 121 -3.98 -14.12 1.02
CA ASP A 121 -4.54 -14.70 -0.22
C ASP A 121 -6.07 -14.98 -0.20
N ALA A 122 -6.77 -14.61 0.87
CA ALA A 122 -8.22 -14.76 0.97
C ALA A 122 -8.94 -14.03 -0.18
N ASN A 123 -8.46 -12.85 -0.56
CA ASN A 123 -9.01 -12.12 -1.71
C ASN A 123 -8.78 -12.84 -3.03
N ALA A 124 -7.66 -13.56 -3.22
CA ALA A 124 -7.44 -14.36 -4.43
C ALA A 124 -8.49 -15.48 -4.55
N MET A 125 -8.76 -16.18 -3.44
CA MET A 125 -9.78 -17.23 -3.37
C MET A 125 -11.18 -16.67 -3.60
N LEU A 126 -11.52 -15.53 -2.99
CA LEU A 126 -12.80 -14.86 -3.19
C LEU A 126 -13.00 -14.45 -4.66
N ARG A 127 -11.97 -13.94 -5.34
CA ARG A 127 -12.07 -13.59 -6.77
C ARG A 127 -12.37 -14.78 -7.65
N ILE A 128 -11.81 -15.95 -7.34
CA ILE A 128 -12.14 -17.21 -8.04
C ILE A 128 -13.59 -17.60 -7.76
N LEU A 129 -14.01 -17.52 -6.50
CA LEU A 129 -15.37 -17.85 -6.08
C LEU A 129 -16.41 -16.97 -6.80
N PHE A 130 -16.28 -15.65 -6.73
CA PHE A 130 -17.20 -14.71 -7.37
C PHE A 130 -17.17 -14.80 -8.89
N SER A 131 -16.02 -15.10 -9.50
CA SER A 131 -15.93 -15.33 -10.94
C SER A 131 -16.69 -16.58 -11.39
N LYS A 132 -16.78 -17.60 -10.54
CA LYS A 132 -17.46 -18.86 -10.88
C LYS A 132 -18.94 -18.87 -10.52
N LEU A 133 -19.30 -18.25 -9.39
CA LEU A 133 -20.62 -18.40 -8.78
C LEU A 133 -21.36 -17.06 -8.54
N GLY A 134 -20.72 -15.92 -8.83
CA GLY A 134 -21.30 -14.61 -8.56
C GLY A 134 -22.46 -14.29 -9.52
N GLU A 135 -23.59 -13.87 -8.95
CA GLU A 135 -24.73 -13.32 -9.68
C GLU A 135 -24.94 -11.84 -9.27
N PRO A 136 -24.87 -10.88 -10.20
CA PRO A 136 -24.57 -11.04 -11.62
C PRO A 136 -23.10 -11.43 -11.88
N HIS A 137 -22.88 -12.19 -12.95
CA HIS A 137 -21.53 -12.57 -13.39
C HIS A 137 -20.86 -11.39 -14.13
N VAL A 138 -19.69 -10.99 -13.64
CA VAL A 138 -18.93 -9.83 -14.17
C VAL A 138 -17.77 -10.26 -15.07
N GLY A 139 -17.21 -11.46 -14.88
CA GLY A 139 -16.15 -11.99 -15.73
C GLY A 139 -15.13 -12.85 -15.00
N SER A 140 -13.89 -12.82 -15.49
CA SER A 140 -12.77 -13.58 -14.90
C SER A 140 -12.40 -13.09 -13.49
N PRO A 141 -11.56 -13.82 -12.72
CA PRO A 141 -11.08 -13.35 -11.41
C PRO A 141 -10.35 -12.00 -11.46
N ALA A 142 -9.85 -11.58 -12.63
CA ALA A 142 -9.26 -10.25 -12.81
C ALA A 142 -10.30 -9.12 -12.71
N ALA A 143 -11.55 -9.38 -13.13
CA ALA A 143 -12.64 -8.41 -13.05
C ALA A 143 -13.09 -8.13 -11.61
N TYR A 144 -12.75 -9.01 -10.66
CA TYR A 144 -13.00 -8.84 -9.22
C TYR A 144 -11.77 -8.32 -8.47
N SER A 145 -10.70 -7.93 -9.17
CA SER A 145 -9.48 -7.42 -8.56
C SER A 145 -9.44 -5.90 -8.59
N PHE A 146 -9.46 -5.28 -7.41
CA PHE A 146 -9.23 -3.83 -7.29
C PHE A 146 -7.82 -3.40 -7.71
N ASN A 147 -6.88 -4.35 -7.85
CA ASN A 147 -5.50 -4.09 -8.28
C ASN A 147 -5.25 -4.28 -9.78
N VAL A 148 -6.26 -4.68 -10.57
CA VAL A 148 -6.09 -4.91 -12.01
C VAL A 148 -6.93 -3.92 -12.83
N PRO A 149 -6.30 -3.04 -13.63
CA PRO A 149 -7.03 -2.14 -14.51
C PRO A 149 -7.66 -2.89 -15.69
N SER A 150 -8.78 -2.35 -16.18
CA SER A 150 -9.32 -2.75 -17.47
C SER A 150 -8.43 -2.23 -18.59
N VAL A 151 -8.16 -3.07 -19.59
CA VAL A 151 -7.31 -2.71 -20.73
C VAL A 151 -8.00 -3.01 -22.05
N SER A 152 -7.78 -2.16 -23.04
CA SER A 152 -8.28 -2.31 -24.40
C SER A 152 -7.14 -2.19 -25.40
N ALA A 153 -7.10 -3.06 -26.40
CA ALA A 153 -6.16 -3.01 -27.51
C ALA A 153 -6.93 -3.10 -28.83
N SER A 154 -6.47 -2.39 -29.86
CA SER A 154 -7.02 -2.50 -31.21
C SER A 154 -5.90 -2.82 -32.20
N GLY A 155 -6.13 -3.78 -33.09
CA GLY A 155 -5.18 -4.19 -34.13
C GLY A 155 -5.90 -4.69 -35.37
N ALA A 156 -5.15 -5.13 -36.37
CA ALA A 156 -5.72 -5.81 -37.54
C ALA A 156 -5.40 -7.31 -37.47
N ILE A 157 -6.43 -8.15 -37.56
CA ILE A 157 -6.27 -9.58 -37.78
C ILE A 157 -6.23 -9.80 -39.28
N LYS A 158 -5.17 -10.43 -39.78
CA LYS A 158 -5.13 -10.93 -41.15
C LYS A 158 -5.77 -12.31 -41.19
N ILE A 159 -6.86 -12.44 -41.93
CA ILE A 159 -7.56 -13.69 -42.14
C ILE A 159 -7.23 -14.15 -43.56
N GLU A 160 -6.58 -15.30 -43.68
CA GLU A 160 -6.35 -15.96 -44.97
C GLU A 160 -7.51 -16.90 -45.26
N ARG A 161 -8.26 -16.63 -46.35
CA ARG A 161 -9.29 -17.53 -46.89
C ARG A 161 -8.96 -17.84 -48.34
N GLY A 162 -8.37 -19.01 -48.57
CA GLY A 162 -7.87 -19.41 -49.90
C GLY A 162 -6.78 -18.44 -50.39
N ASN A 163 -6.89 -17.95 -51.63
CA ASN A 163 -5.92 -17.01 -52.23
C ASN A 163 -6.14 -15.53 -51.85
N LYS A 164 -6.94 -15.24 -50.82
CA LYS A 164 -7.22 -13.85 -50.38
C LYS A 164 -6.84 -13.66 -48.92
N THR A 165 -5.99 -12.68 -48.67
CA THR A 165 -5.70 -12.15 -47.34
C THR A 165 -6.56 -10.92 -47.09
N ILE A 166 -7.45 -10.99 -46.09
CA ILE A 166 -8.28 -9.85 -45.69
C ILE A 166 -7.78 -9.38 -44.32
N ALA A 167 -7.46 -8.08 -44.20
CA ALA A 167 -7.13 -7.48 -42.93
C ALA A 167 -8.39 -6.88 -42.30
N GLU A 168 -8.82 -7.41 -41.16
CA GLU A 168 -9.98 -6.94 -40.40
C GLU A 168 -9.53 -6.28 -39.09
N LYS A 169 -10.05 -5.09 -38.78
CA LYS A 169 -9.73 -4.40 -37.53
C LYS A 169 -10.45 -5.10 -36.37
N ALA A 170 -9.70 -5.64 -35.43
CA ALA A 170 -10.20 -6.26 -34.21
C ALA A 170 -9.89 -5.41 -32.98
N THR A 171 -10.82 -5.41 -32.02
CA THR A 171 -10.64 -4.78 -30.72
C THR A 171 -10.72 -5.86 -29.65
N PHE A 172 -9.75 -5.88 -28.74
CA PHE A 172 -9.64 -6.81 -27.63
C PHE A 172 -9.77 -6.03 -26.33
N ASN A 173 -10.73 -6.42 -25.49
CA ASN A 173 -10.93 -5.84 -24.17
C ASN A 173 -10.71 -6.91 -23.11
N ARG A 174 -9.94 -6.59 -22.08
CA ARG A 174 -9.81 -7.40 -20.87
C ARG A 174 -10.30 -6.58 -19.69
N LEU A 175 -11.40 -7.03 -19.10
CA LEU A 175 -12.01 -6.39 -17.94
C LEU A 175 -11.17 -6.66 -16.68
N GLY A 176 -10.81 -5.59 -15.99
CA GLY A 176 -10.23 -5.58 -14.65
C GLY A 176 -11.19 -4.95 -13.64
N GLY A 177 -11.00 -5.22 -12.36
CA GLY A 177 -11.85 -4.72 -11.28
C GLY A 177 -11.41 -3.41 -10.64
N MET A 178 -10.31 -2.81 -11.10
CA MET A 178 -9.80 -1.56 -10.55
C MET A 178 -10.75 -0.40 -10.86
N CYS A 179 -11.21 0.28 -9.81
CA CYS A 179 -11.96 1.51 -9.96
C CYS A 179 -11.09 2.58 -10.62
N PRO A 180 -11.51 3.19 -11.75
CA PRO A 180 -10.69 4.18 -12.47
C PRO A 180 -10.54 5.51 -11.73
N ARG A 181 -11.40 5.80 -10.74
CA ARG A 181 -11.35 7.04 -9.97
C ARG A 181 -10.30 7.01 -8.86
N CYS A 182 -10.24 5.92 -8.09
CA CYS A 182 -9.29 5.77 -6.98
C CYS A 182 -8.12 4.85 -7.30
N GLU A 183 -8.09 4.27 -8.51
CA GLU A 183 -7.11 3.29 -8.96
C GLU A 183 -6.93 2.14 -7.95
N GLY A 184 -8.02 1.65 -7.37
CA GLY A 184 -7.98 0.55 -6.40
C GLY A 184 -7.53 0.92 -4.99
N LYS A 185 -7.24 2.19 -4.69
CA LYS A 185 -6.87 2.65 -3.34
C LYS A 185 -8.05 2.70 -2.36
N GLY A 186 -9.28 2.69 -2.87
CA GLY A 186 -10.50 2.82 -2.05
C GLY A 186 -10.77 4.23 -1.53
N SER A 187 -9.78 5.12 -1.52
CA SER A 187 -9.89 6.53 -1.18
C SER A 187 -9.33 7.42 -2.30
N VAL A 188 -9.79 8.67 -2.35
CA VAL A 188 -9.29 9.70 -3.26
C VAL A 188 -8.97 10.91 -2.40
N THR A 189 -7.80 11.52 -2.60
CA THR A 189 -7.50 12.81 -1.97
C THR A 189 -8.30 13.87 -2.72
N ASP A 190 -9.21 14.54 -2.02
CA ASP A 190 -10.03 15.62 -2.56
C ASP A 190 -9.84 16.88 -1.72
N PHE A 191 -10.30 18.02 -2.22
CA PHE A 191 -10.24 19.27 -1.48
C PHE A 191 -11.29 19.32 -0.39
N ASP A 192 -10.87 19.74 0.80
CA ASP A 192 -11.81 20.12 1.85
C ASP A 192 -12.45 21.47 1.48
N LEU A 193 -13.72 21.42 1.07
CA LEU A 193 -14.46 22.61 0.64
C LEU A 193 -14.64 23.63 1.77
N THR A 194 -14.66 23.19 3.03
CA THR A 194 -14.80 24.09 4.19
C THR A 194 -13.56 24.94 4.41
N ALA A 195 -12.41 24.49 3.92
CA ALA A 195 -11.17 25.27 3.91
C ALA A 195 -11.07 26.23 2.72
N LEU A 196 -11.92 26.07 1.69
CA LEU A 196 -11.91 26.90 0.48
C LEU A 196 -12.82 28.12 0.58
N TYR A 197 -13.97 28.00 1.24
CA TYR A 197 -14.93 29.09 1.38
C TYR A 197 -15.82 28.97 2.63
N ASP A 198 -16.31 30.13 3.10
CA ASP A 198 -17.38 30.26 4.08
C ASP A 198 -18.75 30.21 3.38
N GLU A 199 -19.53 29.16 3.64
CA GLU A 199 -20.83 28.95 2.99
C GLU A 199 -21.88 30.03 3.35
N ASN A 200 -21.71 30.72 4.47
CA ASN A 200 -22.70 31.67 4.98
C ASN A 200 -22.56 33.06 4.37
N LYS A 201 -21.43 33.34 3.73
CA LYS A 201 -21.13 34.63 3.10
C LYS A 201 -21.35 34.59 1.59
N SER A 202 -21.62 35.75 1.02
CA SER A 202 -21.54 35.94 -0.43
C SER A 202 -20.09 36.09 -0.89
N LEU A 203 -19.84 35.97 -2.20
CA LEU A 203 -18.50 36.17 -2.72
C LEU A 203 -18.03 37.59 -2.39
N ASN A 204 -18.86 38.62 -2.62
CA ASN A 204 -18.54 40.02 -2.34
C ASN A 204 -18.29 40.31 -0.84
N GLU A 205 -18.82 39.50 0.07
CA GLU A 205 -18.53 39.57 1.52
C GLU A 205 -17.22 38.85 1.92
N GLY A 206 -16.46 38.35 0.94
CA GLY A 206 -15.20 37.66 1.18
C GLY A 206 -15.40 36.20 1.61
N ALA A 207 -16.32 35.47 0.96
CA ALA A 207 -16.54 34.06 1.26
C ALA A 207 -15.33 33.17 0.93
N ILE A 208 -14.46 33.53 -0.02
CA ILE A 208 -13.29 32.70 -0.37
C ILE A 208 -12.20 32.90 0.68
N THR A 209 -11.83 31.82 1.38
CA THR A 209 -10.83 31.82 2.45
C THR A 209 -9.40 31.57 1.96
N VAL A 210 -9.25 31.24 0.67
CA VAL A 210 -7.97 30.90 0.05
C VAL A 210 -7.09 32.16 -0.11
N PRO A 211 -5.84 32.14 0.40
CA PRO A 211 -4.92 33.28 0.26
C PRO A 211 -4.71 33.69 -1.21
N GLY A 212 -4.85 34.99 -1.50
CA GLY A 212 -4.66 35.56 -2.84
C GLY A 212 -5.92 35.60 -3.72
N TYR A 213 -7.05 35.02 -3.28
CA TYR A 213 -8.32 35.02 -4.01
C TYR A 213 -9.32 36.01 -3.40
N SER A 214 -8.98 37.30 -3.41
CA SER A 214 -9.85 38.38 -2.92
C SER A 214 -10.78 38.94 -4.02
N MET A 215 -11.96 39.39 -3.59
CA MET A 215 -12.92 40.12 -4.43
C MET A 215 -12.51 41.57 -4.77
N ASP A 216 -11.50 42.11 -4.09
CA ASP A 216 -11.01 43.47 -4.37
C ASP A 216 -10.00 43.49 -5.53
N GLY A 217 -9.59 42.31 -6.01
CA GLY A 217 -8.54 42.16 -7.02
C GLY A 217 -9.03 41.71 -8.40
N TRP A 218 -8.09 41.10 -9.13
CA TRP A 218 -8.33 40.50 -10.44
C TRP A 218 -9.44 39.44 -10.43
N TYR A 219 -9.44 38.56 -9.42
CA TYR A 219 -10.43 37.49 -9.29
C TYR A 219 -11.84 38.03 -9.04
N GLY A 220 -11.99 39.08 -8.24
CA GLY A 220 -13.28 39.75 -8.04
C GLY A 220 -13.89 40.31 -9.32
N ARG A 221 -13.07 40.90 -10.20
CA ARG A 221 -13.54 41.35 -11.54
C ARG A 221 -14.05 40.16 -12.37
N ILE A 222 -13.32 39.06 -12.37
CA ILE A 222 -13.73 37.84 -13.08
C ILE A 222 -15.03 37.27 -12.50
N TYR A 223 -15.14 37.14 -11.18
CA TYR A 223 -16.33 36.54 -10.54
C TYR A 223 -17.57 37.42 -10.73
N ARG A 224 -17.46 38.74 -10.64
CA ARG A 224 -18.57 39.66 -10.93
C ARG A 224 -18.99 39.64 -12.41
N GLY A 225 -18.03 39.50 -13.32
CA GLY A 225 -18.27 39.55 -14.77
C GLY A 225 -18.58 38.22 -15.45
N CYS A 226 -18.46 37.07 -14.76
CA CYS A 226 -18.57 35.76 -15.40
C CYS A 226 -19.99 35.36 -15.82
N GLY A 227 -21.02 35.95 -15.19
CA GLY A 227 -22.42 35.67 -15.47
C GLY A 227 -22.90 34.26 -15.08
N PHE A 228 -22.09 33.44 -14.42
CA PHE A 228 -22.45 32.07 -14.03
C PHE A 228 -23.24 32.00 -12.71
N PHE A 229 -23.04 32.97 -11.83
CA PHE A 229 -23.70 33.06 -10.53
C PHE A 229 -23.80 34.51 -10.09
N ASP A 230 -24.66 34.73 -9.10
CA ASP A 230 -24.84 36.02 -8.44
C ASP A 230 -23.81 36.14 -7.30
N PRO A 231 -22.86 37.10 -7.35
CA PRO A 231 -21.81 37.26 -6.35
C PRO A 231 -22.30 37.82 -5.01
N ASP A 232 -23.51 38.38 -4.94
CA ASP A 232 -24.12 38.91 -3.70
C ASP A 232 -24.93 37.84 -2.96
N LYS A 233 -25.16 36.70 -3.61
CA LYS A 233 -25.87 35.57 -3.02
C LYS A 233 -24.92 34.75 -2.13
N PRO A 234 -25.30 34.40 -0.89
CA PRO A 234 -24.51 33.48 -0.06
C PRO A 234 -24.30 32.12 -0.73
N ILE A 235 -23.10 31.54 -0.60
CA ILE A 235 -22.72 30.30 -1.31
C ILE A 235 -23.65 29.14 -0.95
N LYS A 236 -24.12 29.04 0.30
CA LYS A 236 -25.10 28.01 0.72
C LYS A 236 -26.40 28.02 -0.09
N LYS A 237 -26.77 29.15 -0.69
CA LYS A 237 -27.97 29.28 -1.53
C LYS A 237 -27.70 28.96 -3.01
N PHE A 238 -26.45 28.69 -3.40
CA PHE A 238 -26.12 28.37 -4.78
C PHE A 238 -26.79 27.06 -5.21
N THR A 239 -27.22 27.00 -6.47
CA THR A 239 -27.64 25.72 -7.04
C THR A 239 -26.42 24.81 -7.23
N LYS A 240 -26.64 23.49 -7.36
CA LYS A 240 -25.55 22.54 -7.66
C LYS A 240 -24.73 22.95 -8.88
N LYS A 241 -25.38 23.53 -9.90
CA LYS A 241 -24.71 24.05 -11.10
C LYS A 241 -23.87 25.29 -10.80
N GLN A 242 -24.40 26.26 -10.04
CA GLN A 242 -23.67 27.46 -9.64
C GLN A 242 -22.45 27.13 -8.78
N LEU A 243 -22.60 26.20 -7.83
CA LEU A 243 -21.50 25.74 -6.99
C LEU A 243 -20.44 24.98 -7.81
N HIS A 244 -20.86 24.12 -8.74
CA HIS A 244 -19.95 23.47 -9.66
C HIS A 244 -19.22 24.47 -10.56
N ASP A 245 -19.93 25.48 -11.06
CA ASP A 245 -19.35 26.53 -11.89
C ASP A 245 -18.32 27.36 -11.10
N LEU A 246 -18.56 27.64 -9.81
CA LEU A 246 -17.59 28.30 -8.93
C LEU A 246 -16.36 27.42 -8.65
N LEU A 247 -16.54 26.13 -8.37
CA LEU A 247 -15.48 25.26 -7.86
C LEU A 247 -14.69 24.53 -8.95
N TYR A 248 -15.38 23.90 -9.91
CA TYR A 248 -14.80 22.88 -10.80
C TYR A 248 -14.81 23.25 -12.29
N LYS A 249 -15.38 24.40 -12.68
CA LYS A 249 -15.53 24.75 -14.11
C LYS A 249 -14.19 24.77 -14.84
N GLU A 250 -14.16 24.12 -15.99
CA GLU A 250 -13.01 24.13 -16.87
C GLU A 250 -12.72 25.53 -17.44
N PRO A 251 -11.44 25.81 -17.81
CA PRO A 251 -11.05 27.08 -18.40
C PRO A 251 -11.91 27.49 -19.60
N THR A 252 -12.76 28.49 -19.40
CA THR A 252 -13.73 28.98 -20.38
C THR A 252 -13.46 30.45 -20.68
N LYS A 253 -13.46 30.84 -21.97
CA LYS A 253 -13.30 32.25 -22.35
C LYS A 253 -14.56 33.03 -22.00
N ILE A 254 -14.39 34.15 -21.31
CA ILE A 254 -15.43 35.11 -20.95
C ILE A 254 -15.02 36.51 -21.38
N LYS A 255 -15.98 37.42 -21.56
CA LYS A 255 -15.72 38.83 -21.85
C LYS A 255 -16.23 39.67 -20.70
N VAL A 256 -15.31 40.39 -20.04
CA VAL A 256 -15.62 41.25 -18.88
C VAL A 256 -15.05 42.63 -19.16
N ASP A 257 -15.87 43.67 -19.03
CA ASP A 257 -15.48 45.07 -19.25
C ASP A 257 -14.74 45.33 -20.58
N GLY A 258 -15.15 44.64 -21.64
CA GLY A 258 -14.55 44.76 -22.97
C GLY A 258 -13.26 43.94 -23.20
N VAL A 259 -12.73 43.27 -22.17
CA VAL A 259 -11.51 42.45 -22.24
C VAL A 259 -11.87 40.96 -22.30
N ASN A 260 -11.19 40.21 -23.17
CA ASN A 260 -11.31 38.75 -23.24
C ASN A 260 -10.46 38.11 -22.14
N LEU A 261 -11.11 37.42 -21.20
CA LEU A 261 -10.49 36.75 -20.07
C LEU A 261 -10.80 35.26 -20.10
N THR A 262 -10.04 34.47 -19.34
CA THR A 262 -10.34 33.05 -19.13
C THR A 262 -10.81 32.85 -17.70
N TYR A 263 -12.06 32.42 -17.55
CA TYR A 263 -12.62 31.95 -16.29
C TYR A 263 -12.19 30.51 -16.03
N ALA A 264 -11.82 30.19 -14.80
CA ALA A 264 -11.71 28.81 -14.35
C ALA A 264 -12.25 28.72 -12.92
N GLY A 265 -12.78 27.56 -12.54
CA GLY A 265 -13.21 27.31 -11.17
C GLY A 265 -12.05 27.42 -10.18
N LEU A 266 -12.38 27.61 -8.90
CA LEU A 266 -11.42 27.79 -7.82
C LEU A 266 -10.44 26.61 -7.70
N ILE A 267 -10.91 25.37 -7.82
CA ILE A 267 -10.09 24.17 -7.66
C ILE A 267 -9.05 24.02 -8.79
N PRO A 268 -9.41 24.09 -10.09
CA PRO A 268 -8.43 24.11 -11.18
C PRO A 268 -7.37 25.22 -11.04
N GLN A 269 -7.76 26.39 -10.54
CA GLN A 269 -6.82 27.51 -10.32
C GLN A 269 -5.83 27.21 -9.18
N ILE A 270 -6.32 26.69 -8.06
CA ILE A 270 -5.49 26.28 -6.92
C ILE A 270 -4.55 25.14 -7.31
N GLN A 271 -5.06 24.13 -8.02
CA GLN A 271 -4.23 23.03 -8.53
C GLN A 271 -3.09 23.56 -9.41
N LYS A 272 -3.38 24.50 -10.30
CA LYS A 272 -2.37 25.11 -11.17
C LYS A 272 -1.38 26.00 -10.41
N SER A 273 -1.80 26.73 -9.38
CA SER A 273 -0.93 27.71 -8.69
C SER A 273 -0.14 27.13 -7.52
N PHE A 274 -0.73 26.17 -6.78
CA PHE A 274 -0.14 25.59 -5.57
C PHE A 274 0.41 24.18 -5.77
N LEU A 275 -0.24 23.33 -6.59
CA LEU A 275 0.13 21.91 -6.70
C LEU A 275 1.10 21.60 -7.86
N ASN A 276 1.31 22.53 -8.81
CA ASN A 276 2.39 22.43 -9.80
C ASN A 276 3.75 22.96 -9.29
N LYS A 277 3.82 23.43 -8.04
CA LYS A 277 5.10 23.67 -7.37
C LYS A 277 5.38 22.43 -6.54
N ASP A 278 6.51 21.79 -6.80
CA ASP A 278 6.96 20.61 -6.05
C ASP A 278 6.74 20.81 -4.55
N ARG A 279 6.25 19.76 -3.87
CA ARG A 279 5.98 19.79 -2.43
C ARG A 279 7.25 20.12 -1.62
N GLU A 280 8.42 19.85 -2.19
CA GLU A 280 9.74 20.24 -1.66
C GLU A 280 10.07 21.73 -1.85
N ALA A 281 9.52 22.38 -2.88
CA ALA A 281 9.68 23.81 -3.16
C ALA A 281 8.68 24.71 -2.39
N MET A 282 7.76 24.12 -1.63
CA MET A 282 6.84 24.87 -0.76
C MET A 282 7.49 25.22 0.58
N GLN A 283 7.25 26.46 1.03
CA GLN A 283 7.80 26.99 2.28
C GLN A 283 7.32 26.16 3.50
N PRO A 284 8.18 25.97 4.53
CA PRO A 284 7.93 25.01 5.62
C PRO A 284 6.60 25.18 6.36
N HIS A 285 6.07 26.40 6.44
CA HIS A 285 4.83 26.70 7.19
C HIS A 285 3.54 26.31 6.43
N ILE A 286 3.62 25.87 5.18
CA ILE A 286 2.49 25.37 4.37
C ILE A 286 2.45 23.82 4.41
N ARG A 287 3.42 23.17 5.06
CA ARG A 287 3.54 21.70 5.12
C ARG A 287 2.70 21.03 6.22
N ALA A 288 1.95 21.81 7.00
CA ALA A 288 1.12 21.31 8.12
C ALA A 288 -0.22 20.77 7.63
#